data_AF-A0A3P1T6W4-F1
#
_entry.id   AF-A0A3P1T6W4-F1
#
_cell.length_a   1.000
_cell.length_b   1.000
_cell.length_c   1.000
_cell.angle_alpha   90.00
_cell.angle_beta   90.00
_cell.angle_gamma   90.00
#
_symmetry.space_group_name_H-M   'P 1'
#
loop_
_entity.id
_entity.type
_entity.pdbx_description
1 polymer ?
#
loop_
_entity_poly.entity_id
_entity_poly.type
_entity_poly.pdbx_seq_one_letter_code
_entity_poly.pdbx_strand_id
1 'polypeptide(L)'
;MVKLAGVEAHGMHLPELPPTELKTLLVAAVPAVLASLVALAHAHFKPVLQTLLGKLGPGWRQTLVGSLLLAALLAAFPLLRFSGHSDLHVIIEQTEHGAWWFLVAIAAGKVLATALSLASGWRGGEFFPLAFTGAAVGTACMAFVPGLDAGTAMVAGMAAATTVTLGKPLAVMLIVLLMVPAGALAPVAVAVLAGIATLRLSGYQPGHH
;
A
#
# COMPACT_ATOMS: atom_id res chain seq x y z
N MET A 1 32.88 -6.99 18.08
CA MET A 1 31.88 -7.16 17.01
C MET A 1 31.01 -8.35 17.38
N VAL A 2 29.87 -8.12 18.03
CA VAL A 2 28.96 -9.19 18.46
C VAL A 2 28.06 -9.52 17.28
N LYS A 3 28.22 -10.75 16.76
CA LYS A 3 27.34 -11.35 15.76
C LYS A 3 26.08 -11.78 16.50
N LEU A 4 25.00 -10.99 16.42
CA LEU A 4 23.69 -11.42 16.90
C LEU A 4 23.18 -12.52 15.96
N ALA A 5 23.34 -13.76 16.42
CA ALA A 5 22.80 -14.94 15.77
C ALA A 5 21.31 -15.06 16.06
N GLY A 6 20.52 -15.39 15.04
CA GLY A 6 19.32 -16.20 15.24
C GLY A 6 17.96 -15.50 15.29
N VAL A 7 17.82 -14.29 14.74
CA VAL A 7 16.51 -13.87 14.23
C VAL A 7 16.53 -14.10 12.73
N GLU A 8 16.32 -15.35 12.31
CA GLU A 8 15.71 -15.57 11.01
C GLU A 8 14.30 -15.02 11.13
N ALA A 9 14.18 -13.71 10.90
CA ALA A 9 12.90 -13.13 10.60
C ALA A 9 12.35 -14.00 9.48
N HIS A 10 11.19 -14.59 9.69
CA HIS A 10 10.32 -15.10 8.62
C HIS A 10 9.81 -13.89 7.81
N GLY A 11 10.74 -12.98 7.48
CA GLY A 11 10.53 -11.73 6.80
C GLY A 11 10.22 -12.07 5.36
N MET A 12 9.35 -11.25 4.78
CA MET A 12 9.14 -11.32 3.35
C MET A 12 10.50 -11.23 2.65
N HIS A 13 10.78 -12.19 1.77
CA HIS A 13 11.93 -12.13 0.87
C HIS A 13 11.69 -10.95 -0.06
N LEU A 14 12.16 -9.77 0.37
CA LEU A 14 12.08 -8.53 -0.37
C LEU A 14 13.42 -8.28 -1.05
N PRO A 15 13.45 -7.56 -2.18
CA PRO A 15 14.70 -7.23 -2.84
C PRO A 15 15.66 -6.51 -1.88
N GLU A 16 16.95 -6.85 -1.96
CA GLU A 16 17.97 -6.19 -1.15
C GLU A 16 18.00 -4.69 -1.45
N LEU A 17 18.17 -3.89 -0.40
CA LEU A 17 18.23 -2.44 -0.55
C LEU A 17 19.64 -2.01 -0.95
N PRO A 18 19.78 -1.11 -1.94
CA PRO A 18 21.06 -0.52 -2.27
C PRO A 18 21.58 0.33 -1.08
N PRO A 19 22.89 0.61 -1.02
CA PRO A 19 23.45 1.53 -0.05
C PRO A 19 22.69 2.86 -0.01
N THR A 20 22.55 3.41 1.19
CA THR A 20 21.81 4.67 1.41
C THR A 20 22.60 5.85 0.85
N GLU A 21 22.35 6.19 -0.40
CA GLU A 21 22.88 7.37 -1.07
C GLU A 21 21.80 8.44 -1.24
N LEU A 22 22.21 9.72 -1.27
CA LEU A 22 21.29 10.84 -1.51
C LEU A 22 20.49 10.66 -2.81
N LYS A 23 21.14 10.15 -3.87
CA LYS A 23 20.49 9.87 -5.15
C LYS A 23 19.35 8.86 -4.98
N THR A 24 19.59 7.76 -4.27
CA THR A 24 18.58 6.74 -3.98
C THR A 24 17.37 7.33 -3.24
N LEU A 25 17.61 8.18 -2.25
CA LEU A 25 16.55 8.84 -1.49
C LEU A 25 15.74 9.84 -2.32
N LEU A 26 16.39 10.59 -3.21
CA LEU A 26 15.71 11.52 -4.12
C LEU A 26 14.83 10.77 -5.13
N VAL A 27 15.35 9.69 -5.70
CA VAL A 27 14.62 8.85 -6.66
C VAL A 27 13.45 8.13 -5.98
N ALA A 28 13.57 7.78 -4.70
CA ALA A 28 12.49 7.20 -3.88
C ALA A 28 11.32 8.16 -3.60
N ALA A 29 11.49 9.47 -3.80
CA ALA A 29 10.42 10.44 -3.58
C ALA A 29 9.25 10.25 -4.57
N VAL A 30 9.55 9.88 -5.82
CA VAL A 30 8.53 9.65 -6.87
C VAL A 30 7.55 8.53 -6.49
N PRO A 31 7.99 7.29 -6.19
CA PRO A 31 7.08 6.22 -5.78
C PRO A 31 6.36 6.55 -4.46
N ALA A 32 7.02 7.24 -3.52
CA ALA A 32 6.39 7.65 -2.25
C ALA A 32 5.23 8.64 -2.46
N VAL A 33 5.41 9.65 -3.31
CA VAL A 33 4.37 10.64 -3.63
C VAL A 33 3.21 9.96 -4.37
N LEU A 34 3.50 9.17 -5.40
CA LEU A 34 2.45 8.50 -6.18
C LEU A 34 1.63 7.53 -5.32
N ALA A 35 2.28 6.73 -4.49
CA ALA A 35 1.60 5.84 -3.56
C ALA A 35 0.76 6.59 -2.51
N SER A 36 1.26 7.73 -2.01
CA SER A 36 0.51 8.60 -1.10
C SER A 36 -0.75 9.18 -1.74
N LEU A 37 -0.66 9.60 -3.01
CA LEU A 37 -1.80 10.10 -3.77
C LEU A 37 -2.85 9.01 -4.02
N VAL A 38 -2.43 7.77 -4.30
CA VAL A 38 -3.35 6.63 -4.43
C VAL A 38 -4.04 6.32 -3.10
N ALA A 39 -3.31 6.34 -1.99
CA ALA A 39 -3.90 6.16 -0.66
C ALA A 39 -4.89 7.29 -0.30
N LEU A 40 -4.58 8.53 -0.68
CA LEU A 40 -5.49 9.67 -0.51
C LEU A 40 -6.75 9.51 -1.39
N ALA A 41 -6.58 9.07 -2.64
CA ALA A 41 -7.71 8.79 -3.53
C ALA A 41 -8.62 7.70 -2.95
N HIS A 42 -8.05 6.63 -2.38
CA HIS A 42 -8.79 5.59 -1.66
C HIS A 42 -9.59 6.17 -0.47
N ALA A 43 -8.96 7.06 0.31
CA ALA A 43 -9.61 7.71 1.44
C ALA A 43 -10.83 8.56 1.03
N HIS A 44 -10.79 9.21 -0.14
CA HIS A 44 -11.95 9.92 -0.70
C HIS A 44 -12.96 9.01 -1.39
N PHE A 45 -12.52 7.91 -1.97
CA PHE A 45 -13.37 6.98 -2.71
C PHE A 45 -14.27 6.14 -1.78
N LYS A 46 -13.74 5.71 -0.62
CA LYS A 46 -14.47 4.93 0.38
C LYS A 46 -15.81 5.56 0.83
N PRO A 47 -15.89 6.84 1.25
CA PRO A 47 -17.16 7.45 1.66
C PRO A 47 -18.15 7.60 0.50
N VAL A 48 -17.66 7.74 -0.74
CA VAL A 48 -18.52 7.73 -1.94
C VAL A 48 -19.21 6.38 -2.07
N LEU A 49 -18.48 5.27 -1.96
CA LEU A 49 -19.09 3.93 -1.99
C LEU A 49 -20.06 3.70 -0.83
N GLN A 50 -19.73 4.17 0.38
CA GLN A 50 -20.62 4.11 1.53
C GLN A 50 -21.93 4.87 1.27
N THR A 51 -21.85 6.05 0.65
CA THR A 51 -23.03 6.85 0.29
C THR A 51 -23.86 6.16 -0.80
N LEU A 52 -23.22 5.55 -1.80
CA LEU A 52 -23.90 4.82 -2.87
C LEU A 52 -24.63 3.58 -2.34
N LEU A 53 -23.96 2.77 -1.51
CA LEU A 53 -24.61 1.62 -0.86
C LEU A 53 -25.69 2.07 0.13
N GLY A 54 -25.50 3.19 0.81
CA GLY A 54 -26.48 3.80 1.72
C GLY A 54 -27.83 4.08 1.08
N LYS A 55 -27.86 4.37 -0.23
CA LYS A 55 -29.10 4.56 -1.01
C LYS A 55 -29.97 3.30 -1.12
N LEU A 56 -29.44 2.12 -0.78
CA LEU A 56 -30.18 0.85 -0.83
C LEU A 56 -31.10 0.63 0.38
N GLY A 57 -31.07 1.53 1.37
CA GLY A 57 -31.95 1.51 2.53
C GLY A 57 -31.32 0.80 3.75
N PRO A 58 -31.98 -0.18 4.38
CA PRO A 58 -31.52 -0.77 5.64
C PRO A 58 -30.17 -1.49 5.49
N GLY A 59 -29.37 -1.50 6.57
CA GLY A 59 -27.98 -2.00 6.56
C GLY A 59 -27.79 -3.40 5.98
N TRP A 60 -28.72 -4.33 6.21
CA TRP A 60 -28.63 -5.69 5.66
C TRP A 60 -28.63 -5.72 4.13
N ARG A 61 -29.34 -4.80 3.45
CA ARG A 61 -29.32 -4.69 1.98
C ARG A 61 -27.98 -4.16 1.48
N GLN A 62 -27.43 -3.17 2.18
CA GLN A 62 -26.12 -2.58 1.86
C GLN A 62 -25.03 -3.66 1.96
N THR A 63 -25.01 -4.41 3.06
CA THR A 63 -24.09 -5.52 3.28
C THR A 63 -24.29 -6.62 2.25
N LEU A 64 -25.53 -7.01 1.94
CA LEU A 64 -25.79 -8.06 0.94
C LEU A 64 -25.29 -7.66 -0.45
N VAL A 65 -25.70 -6.50 -0.96
CA VAL A 65 -25.32 -6.04 -2.31
C VAL A 65 -23.83 -5.78 -2.39
N GLY A 66 -23.26 -5.09 -1.40
CA GLY A 66 -21.83 -4.80 -1.37
C GLY A 66 -20.98 -6.08 -1.26
N SER A 67 -21.42 -7.08 -0.47
CA SER A 67 -20.74 -8.38 -0.40
C SER A 67 -20.88 -9.19 -1.68
N LEU A 68 -22.02 -9.12 -2.38
CA LEU A 68 -22.19 -9.77 -3.68
C LEU A 68 -21.27 -9.15 -4.74
N LEU A 69 -21.16 -7.81 -4.77
CA LEU A 69 -20.22 -7.10 -5.65
C LEU A 69 -18.77 -7.46 -5.33
N LEU A 70 -18.41 -7.47 -4.04
CA LEU A 70 -17.10 -7.90 -3.59
C LEU A 70 -16.83 -9.36 -3.97
N ALA A 71 -17.77 -10.26 -3.73
CA ALA A 71 -17.63 -11.68 -4.06
C ALA A 71 -17.45 -11.89 -5.58
N ALA A 72 -18.22 -11.17 -6.41
CA ALA A 72 -18.06 -11.21 -7.87
C ALA A 72 -16.68 -10.70 -8.31
N LEU A 73 -16.22 -9.58 -7.73
CA LEU A 73 -14.89 -9.04 -7.99
C LEU A 73 -13.79 -10.03 -7.61
N LEU A 74 -13.87 -10.60 -6.41
CA LEU A 74 -12.89 -11.56 -5.91
C LEU A 74 -12.97 -12.91 -6.63
N ALA A 75 -14.14 -13.29 -7.16
CA ALA A 75 -14.29 -14.48 -8.00
C ALA A 75 -13.60 -14.30 -9.35
N ALA A 76 -13.78 -13.13 -9.98
CA ALA A 76 -13.15 -12.78 -11.26
C ALA A 76 -11.63 -12.57 -11.14
N PHE A 77 -11.17 -11.98 -10.03
CA PHE A 77 -9.75 -11.65 -9.81
C PHE A 77 -9.23 -12.24 -8.49
N PRO A 78 -8.79 -13.51 -8.48
CA PRO A 78 -8.26 -14.19 -7.30
C PRO A 78 -7.17 -13.45 -6.53
N LEU A 79 -6.28 -12.73 -7.22
CA LEU A 79 -5.16 -11.97 -6.62
C LEU A 79 -5.62 -10.79 -5.74
N LEU A 80 -6.87 -10.37 -5.87
CA LEU A 80 -7.44 -9.33 -5.02
C LEU A 80 -7.86 -9.84 -3.65
N ARG A 81 -7.91 -11.17 -3.44
CA ARG A 81 -8.31 -11.78 -2.17
C ARG A 81 -7.33 -11.43 -1.06
N PHE A 82 -7.85 -11.41 0.17
CA PHE A 82 -7.08 -11.11 1.38
C PHE A 82 -6.32 -9.78 1.34
N SER A 83 -5.41 -9.58 2.29
CA SER A 83 -4.65 -8.35 2.44
C SER A 83 -3.55 -8.17 1.38
N GLY A 84 -3.21 -9.22 0.62
CA GLY A 84 -2.07 -9.23 -0.30
C GLY A 84 -0.71 -9.39 0.38
N HIS A 85 -0.66 -9.51 1.71
CA HIS A 85 0.61 -9.70 2.42
C HIS A 85 1.37 -10.96 1.99
N SER A 86 0.64 -12.07 1.77
CA SER A 86 1.19 -13.30 1.21
C SER A 86 1.65 -13.16 -0.24
N ASP A 87 1.12 -12.18 -0.96
CA ASP A 87 1.25 -12.04 -2.42
C ASP A 87 2.29 -10.97 -2.81
N LEU A 88 3.05 -10.43 -1.85
CA LEU A 88 4.12 -9.48 -2.13
C LEU A 88 5.19 -10.06 -3.07
N HIS A 89 5.39 -11.38 -3.07
CA HIS A 89 6.25 -12.06 -4.03
C HIS A 89 5.76 -11.91 -5.48
N VAL A 90 4.44 -11.82 -5.71
CA VAL A 90 3.87 -11.58 -7.05
C VAL A 90 4.25 -10.19 -7.54
N ILE A 91 4.30 -9.19 -6.66
CA ILE A 91 4.76 -7.84 -7.04
C ILE A 91 6.20 -7.91 -7.56
N ILE A 92 7.08 -8.63 -6.84
CA ILE A 92 8.49 -8.79 -7.22
C ILE A 92 8.60 -9.46 -8.60
N GLU A 93 7.97 -10.62 -8.77
CA GLU A 93 8.00 -11.38 -10.02
C GLU A 93 7.48 -10.55 -11.21
N GLN A 94 6.39 -9.80 -11.03
CA GLN A 94 5.82 -8.97 -12.10
C GLN A 94 6.66 -7.71 -12.38
N THR A 95 7.40 -7.23 -11.38
CA THR A 95 8.39 -6.16 -11.57
C THR A 95 9.55 -6.62 -12.44
N GLU A 96 10.06 -7.83 -12.21
CA GLU A 96 11.14 -8.44 -13.01
C GLU A 96 10.73 -8.68 -14.47
N HIS A 97 9.46 -9.04 -14.69
CA HIS A 97 8.89 -9.14 -16.03
C HIS A 97 8.54 -7.79 -16.69
N GLY A 98 8.78 -6.66 -16.00
CA GLY A 98 8.47 -5.33 -16.52
C GLY A 98 6.97 -5.06 -16.69
N ALA A 99 6.10 -5.82 -16.02
CA ALA A 99 4.64 -5.76 -16.15
C ALA A 99 4.04 -4.61 -15.31
N TRP A 100 4.52 -3.38 -15.50
CA TRP A 100 4.08 -2.20 -14.73
C TRP A 100 2.56 -1.96 -14.83
N TRP A 101 1.95 -2.24 -15.99
CA TRP A 101 0.51 -2.11 -16.19
C TRP A 101 -0.28 -3.07 -15.29
N PHE A 102 0.26 -4.28 -15.06
CA PHE A 102 -0.34 -5.28 -14.20
C PHE A 102 -0.26 -4.82 -12.74
N LEU A 103 0.88 -4.28 -12.32
CA LEU A 103 1.09 -3.71 -10.99
C LEU A 103 0.10 -2.57 -10.69
N VAL A 104 -0.14 -1.68 -11.67
CA VAL A 104 -1.15 -0.63 -11.56
C VAL A 104 -2.57 -1.22 -11.48
N ALA A 105 -2.87 -2.24 -12.29
CA ALA A 105 -4.18 -2.89 -12.30
C ALA A 105 -4.49 -3.60 -10.97
N ILE A 106 -3.53 -4.35 -10.40
CA ILE A 106 -3.72 -5.02 -9.11
C ILE A 106 -3.84 -4.00 -7.96
N ALA A 107 -3.09 -2.89 -8.01
CA ALA A 107 -3.20 -1.81 -7.03
C ALA A 107 -4.60 -1.19 -7.04
N ALA A 108 -5.11 -0.83 -8.23
CA ALA A 108 -6.46 -0.30 -8.40
C ALA A 108 -7.54 -1.30 -7.95
N GLY A 109 -7.37 -2.58 -8.31
CA GLY A 109 -8.26 -3.65 -7.87
C GLY A 109 -8.26 -3.84 -6.34
N LYS A 110 -7.09 -3.75 -5.69
CA LYS A 110 -6.97 -3.90 -4.23
C LYS A 110 -7.63 -2.74 -3.49
N VAL A 111 -7.44 -1.52 -3.99
CA VAL A 111 -8.15 -0.31 -3.50
C VAL A 111 -9.66 -0.51 -3.60
N LEU A 112 -10.17 -0.93 -4.77
CA LEU A 112 -11.59 -1.16 -4.98
C LEU A 112 -12.15 -2.25 -4.06
N ALA A 113 -11.47 -3.40 -3.96
CA ALA A 113 -11.88 -4.51 -3.11
C ALA A 113 -11.91 -4.11 -1.62
N THR A 114 -10.89 -3.36 -1.18
CA THR A 114 -10.82 -2.85 0.20
C THR A 114 -11.93 -1.85 0.48
N ALA A 115 -12.15 -0.90 -0.42
CA ALA A 115 -13.20 0.11 -0.28
C ALA A 115 -14.60 -0.52 -0.28
N LEU A 116 -14.88 -1.48 -1.16
CA LEU A 116 -16.14 -2.23 -1.19
C LEU A 116 -16.36 -3.02 0.12
N SER A 117 -15.34 -3.72 0.61
CA SER A 117 -15.41 -4.48 1.86
C SER A 117 -15.83 -3.58 3.03
N LEU A 118 -15.13 -2.45 3.22
CA LEU A 118 -15.42 -1.50 4.28
C LEU A 118 -16.76 -0.77 4.09
N ALA A 119 -17.11 -0.42 2.85
CA ALA A 119 -18.38 0.22 2.55
C ALA A 119 -19.58 -0.72 2.77
N SER A 120 -19.37 -2.04 2.67
CA SER A 120 -20.38 -3.07 2.93
C SER A 120 -20.59 -3.37 4.42
N GLY A 121 -19.83 -2.71 5.31
CA GLY A 121 -19.92 -2.90 6.75
C GLY A 121 -19.08 -4.04 7.32
N TRP A 122 -18.20 -4.66 6.52
CA TRP A 122 -17.24 -5.63 7.06
C TRP A 122 -16.21 -4.92 7.94
N ARG A 123 -15.96 -5.49 9.12
CA ARG A 123 -14.97 -4.97 10.06
C ARG A 123 -13.58 -5.46 9.67
N GLY A 124 -12.65 -4.54 9.51
CA GLY A 124 -11.27 -4.84 9.18
C GLY A 124 -10.42 -3.58 9.06
N GLY A 125 -9.10 -3.73 9.13
CA GLY A 125 -8.15 -2.66 8.86
C GLY A 125 -7.80 -2.58 7.38
N GLU A 126 -7.41 -1.38 6.93
CA GLU A 126 -6.97 -1.12 5.55
C GLU A 126 -5.45 -0.94 5.43
N PHE A 127 -4.70 -1.13 6.52
CA PHE A 127 -3.25 -0.99 6.52
C PHE A 127 -2.56 -1.90 5.50
N PHE A 128 -2.74 -3.23 5.58
CA PHE A 128 -2.04 -4.17 4.71
C PHE A 128 -2.47 -4.10 3.23
N PRO A 129 -3.77 -3.98 2.88
CA PRO A 129 -4.16 -3.77 1.49
C PRO A 129 -3.55 -2.50 0.88
N LEU A 130 -3.42 -1.43 1.66
CA LEU A 130 -2.81 -0.18 1.20
C LEU A 130 -1.27 -0.24 1.22
N ALA A 131 -0.68 -1.03 2.11
CA ALA A 131 0.75 -1.38 2.07
C ALA A 131 1.09 -2.12 0.76
N PHE A 132 0.30 -3.13 0.40
CA PHE A 132 0.42 -3.86 -0.85
C PHE A 132 0.19 -2.96 -2.07
N THR A 133 -0.86 -2.14 -2.04
CA THR A 133 -1.14 -1.14 -3.09
C THR A 133 0.05 -0.20 -3.28
N GLY A 134 0.60 0.33 -2.18
CA GLY A 134 1.77 1.19 -2.20
C GLY A 134 3.00 0.50 -2.77
N ALA A 135 3.26 -0.75 -2.38
CA ALA A 135 4.34 -1.57 -2.92
C ALA A 135 4.21 -1.76 -4.45
N ALA A 136 3.01 -2.07 -4.95
CA ALA A 136 2.73 -2.26 -6.37
C ALA A 136 2.85 -0.95 -7.17
N VAL A 137 2.29 0.16 -6.67
CA VAL A 137 2.44 1.48 -7.28
C VAL A 137 3.90 1.92 -7.29
N GLY A 138 4.61 1.70 -6.18
CA GLY A 138 6.01 2.07 -6.04
C GLY A 138 6.88 1.37 -7.07
N THR A 139 6.81 0.04 -7.14
CA THR A 139 7.56 -0.78 -8.10
C THR A 139 7.16 -0.50 -9.56
N ALA A 140 5.89 -0.21 -9.85
CA ALA A 140 5.45 0.21 -11.18
C ALA A 140 6.18 1.48 -11.69
N CYS A 141 6.65 2.34 -10.79
CA CYS A 141 7.41 3.54 -11.16
C CYS A 141 8.77 3.22 -11.79
N MET A 142 9.32 2.01 -11.60
CA MET A 142 10.60 1.61 -12.18
C MET A 142 10.58 1.66 -13.72
N ALA A 143 9.43 1.49 -14.34
CA ALA A 143 9.28 1.61 -15.80
C ALA A 143 9.54 3.04 -16.31
N PHE A 144 9.46 4.05 -15.44
CA PHE A 144 9.52 5.46 -15.82
C PHE A 144 10.66 6.22 -15.13
N VAL A 145 11.29 5.63 -14.11
CA VAL A 145 12.30 6.28 -13.27
C VAL A 145 13.63 5.51 -13.37
N PRO A 146 14.57 5.97 -14.22
CA PRO A 146 15.84 5.29 -14.42
C PRO A 146 16.67 5.20 -13.14
N GLY A 147 17.21 4.01 -12.86
CA GLY A 147 18.04 3.76 -11.68
C GLY A 147 17.27 3.63 -10.37
N LEU A 148 15.93 3.54 -10.42
CA LEU A 148 15.12 3.16 -9.26
C LEU A 148 15.22 1.65 -9.03
N ASP A 149 15.71 1.28 -7.85
CA ASP A 149 15.76 -0.10 -7.38
C ASP A 149 14.39 -0.60 -6.89
N ALA A 150 14.11 -1.90 -7.08
CA ALA A 150 12.84 -2.53 -6.73
C ALA A 150 12.56 -2.51 -5.22
N GLY A 151 13.56 -2.81 -4.39
CA GLY A 151 13.41 -2.79 -2.93
C GLY A 151 13.09 -1.38 -2.45
N THR A 152 13.85 -0.39 -2.95
CA THR A 152 13.63 1.02 -2.62
C THR A 152 12.25 1.50 -3.04
N ALA A 153 11.84 1.19 -4.28
CA ALA A 153 10.54 1.57 -4.82
C ALA A 153 9.38 1.00 -4.00
N MET A 154 9.49 -0.28 -3.65
CA MET A 154 8.48 -1.00 -2.89
C MET A 154 8.34 -0.48 -1.47
N VAL A 155 9.46 -0.32 -0.76
CA VAL A 155 9.49 0.21 0.60
C VAL A 155 8.98 1.64 0.64
N ALA A 156 9.39 2.48 -0.32
CA ALA A 156 8.97 3.86 -0.39
C ALA A 156 7.46 3.98 -0.63
N GLY A 157 6.92 3.24 -1.60
CA GLY A 157 5.49 3.22 -1.87
C GLY A 157 4.67 2.68 -0.70
N MET A 158 5.11 1.56 -0.10
CA MET A 158 4.46 0.93 1.04
C MET A 158 4.36 1.87 2.26
N ALA A 159 5.49 2.47 2.67
CA ALA A 159 5.55 3.34 3.83
C ALA A 159 4.75 4.63 3.63
N ALA A 160 4.81 5.22 2.44
CA ALA A 160 4.12 6.47 2.17
C ALA A 160 2.59 6.27 2.11
N ALA A 161 2.10 5.24 1.41
CA ALA A 161 0.67 4.90 1.34
C ALA A 161 0.09 4.60 2.72
N THR A 162 0.80 3.80 3.53
CA THR A 162 0.35 3.44 4.88
C THR A 162 0.41 4.62 5.85
N THR A 163 1.31 5.58 5.65
CA THR A 163 1.35 6.85 6.41
C THR A 163 0.08 7.67 6.19
N VAL A 164 -0.33 7.84 4.93
CA VAL A 164 -1.60 8.52 4.59
C VAL A 164 -2.79 7.77 5.15
N THR A 165 -2.75 6.43 5.10
CA THR A 165 -3.84 5.57 5.57
C THR A 165 -4.04 5.62 7.08
N LEU A 166 -2.95 5.52 7.86
CA LEU A 166 -3.04 5.39 9.32
C LEU A 166 -2.98 6.73 10.06
N GLY A 167 -2.34 7.76 9.47
CA GLY A 167 -2.15 9.06 10.12
C GLY A 167 -1.23 9.06 11.34
N LYS A 168 -0.57 7.92 11.64
CA LYS A 168 0.29 7.73 12.82
C LYS A 168 1.71 7.38 12.36
N PRO A 169 2.55 8.38 12.04
CA PRO A 169 3.83 8.15 11.35
C PRO A 169 4.81 7.27 12.14
N LEU A 170 4.87 7.40 13.47
CA LEU A 170 5.72 6.54 14.30
C LEU A 170 5.27 5.08 14.28
N ALA A 171 3.95 4.84 14.33
CA ALA A 171 3.42 3.48 14.24
C ALA A 171 3.70 2.87 12.86
N VAL A 172 3.49 3.64 11.79
CA VAL A 172 3.79 3.19 10.42
C VAL A 172 5.27 2.86 10.25
N MET A 173 6.17 3.74 10.72
CA MET A 173 7.60 3.50 10.64
C MET A 173 7.99 2.20 11.34
N LEU A 174 7.51 1.97 12.57
CA LEU A 174 7.79 0.73 13.30
C LEU A 174 7.22 -0.50 12.60
N ILE A 175 5.96 -0.47 12.16
CA ILE A 175 5.31 -1.62 11.51
C ILE A 175 6.02 -1.93 10.19
N VAL A 176 6.29 -0.94 9.35
CA VAL A 176 6.96 -1.14 8.07
C VAL A 176 8.37 -1.65 8.27
N LEU A 177 9.14 -1.13 9.24
CA LEU A 177 10.49 -1.65 9.54
C LEU A 177 10.49 -3.11 10.00
N LEU A 178 9.40 -3.61 10.57
CA LEU A 178 9.23 -5.03 10.90
C LEU A 178 8.89 -5.88 9.66
N MET A 179 8.41 -5.27 8.58
CA MET A 179 8.01 -5.95 7.35
C MET A 179 9.13 -6.03 6.32
N VAL A 180 10.09 -5.11 6.37
CA VAL A 180 11.11 -4.90 5.32
C VAL A 180 12.51 -5.30 5.80
N PRO A 181 13.49 -5.51 4.89
CA PRO A 181 14.84 -5.91 5.27
C PRO A 181 15.53 -4.91 6.21
N ALA A 182 16.46 -5.41 7.02
CA ALA A 182 17.31 -4.57 7.85
C ALA A 182 18.06 -3.53 7.00
N GLY A 183 18.13 -2.28 7.46
CA GLY A 183 18.76 -1.17 6.73
C GLY A 183 17.78 -0.23 6.01
N ALA A 184 16.48 -0.53 6.00
CA ALA A 184 15.45 0.30 5.36
C ALA A 184 15.08 1.60 6.11
N LEU A 185 15.76 1.93 7.21
CA LEU A 185 15.39 3.06 8.07
C LEU A 185 15.32 4.40 7.31
N ALA A 186 16.36 4.70 6.54
CA ALA A 186 16.43 5.94 5.77
C ALA A 186 15.32 6.06 4.70
N PRO A 187 15.13 5.07 3.79
CA PRO A 187 14.05 5.17 2.80
C PRO A 187 12.66 5.17 3.42
N VAL A 188 12.43 4.40 4.51
CA VAL A 188 11.17 4.45 5.26
C VAL A 188 10.92 5.84 5.84
N ALA A 189 11.94 6.46 6.46
CA ALA A 189 11.80 7.79 7.04
C ALA A 189 11.43 8.84 5.98
N VAL A 190 12.09 8.82 4.81
CA VAL A 190 11.78 9.74 3.69
C VAL A 190 10.36 9.50 3.16
N ALA A 191 9.96 8.25 3.01
CA ALA A 191 8.62 7.89 2.54
C ALA A 191 7.52 8.31 3.54
N VAL A 192 7.76 8.14 4.84
CA VAL A 192 6.85 8.63 5.89
C VAL A 192 6.75 10.15 5.85
N LEU A 193 7.86 10.87 5.64
CA LEU A 193 7.82 12.33 5.48
C LEU A 193 7.00 12.75 4.25
N ALA A 194 7.13 12.05 3.13
CA ALA A 194 6.30 12.29 1.93
C ALA A 194 4.81 12.05 2.20
N GLY A 195 4.47 10.98 2.93
CA GLY A 195 3.10 10.71 3.35
C GLY A 195 2.54 11.80 4.27
N ILE A 196 3.33 12.26 5.26
CA ILE A 196 2.96 13.38 6.13
C ILE A 196 2.74 14.65 5.32
N ALA A 197 3.65 14.97 4.39
CA ALA A 197 3.52 16.14 3.52
C ALA A 197 2.21 16.08 2.72
N THR A 198 1.87 14.90 2.18
CA THR A 198 0.61 14.69 1.45
C THR A 198 -0.62 14.94 2.32
N LEU A 199 -0.62 14.46 3.57
CA LEU A 199 -1.70 14.73 4.53
C LEU A 199 -1.84 16.23 4.85
N ARG A 200 -0.72 16.91 5.06
CA ARG A 200 -0.70 18.35 5.37
C ARG A 200 -1.19 19.19 4.21
N LEU A 201 -0.78 18.87 2.99
CA LEU A 201 -1.15 19.61 1.78
C LEU A 201 -2.61 19.38 1.38
N SER A 202 -3.13 18.17 1.57
CA SER A 202 -4.53 17.84 1.25
C SER A 202 -5.53 18.32 2.30
N GLY A 203 -5.08 18.58 3.52
CA GLY A 203 -5.96 18.84 4.66
C GLY A 203 -6.75 17.60 5.14
N TYR A 204 -6.46 16.42 4.59
CA TYR A 204 -7.11 15.17 4.98
C TYR A 204 -6.65 14.73 6.39
N GLN A 205 -7.60 14.29 7.21
CA GLN A 205 -7.34 13.82 8.57
C GLN A 205 -7.79 12.35 8.71
N PRO A 206 -6.85 11.39 8.76
CA PRO A 206 -7.17 9.97 8.90
C PRO A 206 -7.88 9.68 10.22
N GLY A 207 -8.99 8.93 10.17
CA GLY A 207 -9.71 8.45 11.37
C GLY A 207 -10.85 9.35 11.88
N HIS A 208 -11.21 10.42 11.18
CA HIS A 208 -12.42 11.21 11.47
C HIS A 208 -13.61 10.76 10.61
N HIS A 209 -14.04 9.50 10.77
CA HIS A 209 -15.25 8.94 10.16
C HIS A 209 -16.12 8.27 11.21
#